data_AF-A0AA37HK03-F1
#
_entry.id   AF-A0AA37HK03-F1
#
_cell.length_a   1.000
_cell.length_b   1.000
_cell.length_c   1.000
_cell.angle_alpha   90.00
_cell.angle_beta   90.00
_cell.angle_gamma   90.00
#
_symmetry.space_group_name_H-M   'P 1'
#
loop_
_entity.id
_entity.type
_entity.pdbx_description
1 polymer ?
#
loop_
_entity_poly.entity_id
_entity_poly.type
_entity_poly.pdbx_seq_one_letter_code
_entity_poly.pdbx_strand_id
1 'polypeptide(L)'
;MRSWMMAFASILGLVALALPAQAAESWQQAIASGLGKPGMEMPGGVYRVGLPRTDLKVTLDGVAIKPALALGSWLAFQKVGENQVMVMGDLVLTEDEVNPVMACLHEGGVEITALHNHLLRASPSTLYMHVSAHGEPGKLATTLMGALGASRTPFGAETAGGSTLAGAPGPASAGEGPVPARATAPDQALDLDTAAIDQALGRKGKVNGELMTASDPRPFRVVLVWWGDAAERAAAQAETTRLKAIFAALGRQRITAEPAVWSDALTREVRAQLMGMDGVLVWVKPISSPGRNGRGALDELLREVATAGIFVSAHPDVIARMGTKEVLFQTRSLGWGTDTYVYRDLATFEAEFPARVAAGPRVLKRNRGNGGQGVWKAEQAAGTDLIVQEAWGERRVRTMPLDTFVAERAASFAETGTPVDQPFQARHLEGMIRGYLSGDQGVASAISWSAPWRRPKPGRLNRAATPGRMIPGFSACEPCSNRSGCRRWSTYWLSTAIPCL
;
A
#
# COMPACT_ATOMS: atom_id res chain seq x y z
N MET A 1 -61.89 -18.79 -73.20
CA MET A 1 -60.66 -19.47 -72.76
C MET A 1 -59.71 -18.42 -72.19
N ARG A 2 -59.33 -18.59 -70.91
CA ARG A 2 -58.17 -17.97 -70.21
C ARG A 2 -58.26 -16.44 -70.00
N SER A 3 -58.79 -15.96 -68.87
CA SER A 3 -58.05 -15.75 -67.60
C SER A 3 -56.57 -15.42 -67.79
N TRP A 4 -56.13 -14.26 -67.29
CA TRP A 4 -55.08 -14.11 -66.27
C TRP A 4 -54.92 -12.62 -65.91
N MET A 5 -55.66 -12.20 -64.88
CA MET A 5 -55.21 -11.18 -63.93
C MET A 5 -53.94 -11.71 -63.24
N MET A 6 -52.98 -10.82 -62.94
CA MET A 6 -52.42 -10.62 -61.59
C MET A 6 -51.13 -9.79 -61.70
N ALA A 7 -51.23 -8.56 -61.20
CA ALA A 7 -50.10 -7.70 -60.88
C ALA A 7 -49.28 -8.36 -59.75
N PHE A 8 -48.00 -8.64 -60.03
CA PHE A 8 -47.03 -9.00 -58.99
C PHE A 8 -46.47 -7.71 -58.39
N ALA A 9 -47.19 -7.16 -57.40
CA ALA A 9 -46.61 -6.26 -56.42
C ALA A 9 -45.88 -7.12 -55.37
N SER A 10 -44.57 -7.26 -55.52
CA SER A 10 -43.72 -7.95 -54.55
C SER A 10 -43.72 -7.19 -53.22
N ILE A 11 -44.49 -7.70 -52.27
CA ILE A 11 -44.41 -7.34 -50.85
C ILE A 11 -43.06 -7.87 -50.35
N LEU A 12 -42.08 -6.97 -50.19
CA LEU A 12 -40.89 -7.25 -49.38
C LEU A 12 -41.33 -7.23 -47.91
N GLY A 13 -41.67 -8.39 -47.38
CA GLY A 13 -41.94 -8.55 -45.94
C GLY A 13 -40.65 -8.30 -45.16
N LEU A 14 -40.63 -7.23 -44.36
CA LEU A 14 -39.63 -7.00 -43.34
C LEU A 14 -39.77 -8.09 -42.25
N VAL A 15 -39.05 -9.21 -42.42
CA VAL A 15 -38.83 -10.16 -41.32
C VAL A 15 -37.75 -9.56 -40.44
N ALA A 16 -38.16 -8.80 -39.43
CA ALA A 16 -37.28 -8.45 -38.32
C ALA A 16 -36.93 -9.75 -37.59
N LEU A 17 -35.70 -10.24 -37.77
CA LEU A 17 -35.11 -11.28 -36.94
C LEU A 17 -34.97 -10.70 -35.53
N ALA A 18 -35.98 -10.90 -34.68
CA ALA A 18 -35.85 -10.74 -33.25
C ALA A 18 -34.84 -11.78 -32.77
N LEU A 19 -33.63 -11.35 -32.43
CA LEU A 19 -32.68 -12.19 -31.69
C LEU A 19 -33.40 -12.67 -30.42
N PRO A 20 -33.34 -13.97 -30.08
CA PRO A 20 -33.93 -14.44 -28.85
C PRO A 20 -33.22 -13.73 -27.69
N ALA A 21 -33.96 -12.97 -26.90
CA ALA A 21 -33.49 -12.56 -25.59
C ALA A 21 -33.15 -13.84 -24.82
N GLN A 22 -31.86 -14.06 -24.53
CA GLN A 22 -31.45 -15.18 -23.69
C GLN A 22 -32.16 -15.03 -22.34
N ALA A 23 -33.02 -15.99 -22.02
CA ALA A 23 -33.66 -16.05 -20.72
C ALA A 23 -32.56 -16.18 -19.65
N ALA A 24 -32.67 -15.40 -18.57
CA ALA A 24 -31.72 -15.44 -17.45
C ALA A 24 -31.54 -16.88 -16.97
N GLU A 25 -30.29 -17.30 -16.70
CA GLU A 25 -30.01 -18.65 -16.20
C GLU A 25 -30.72 -18.89 -14.85
N SER A 26 -31.09 -20.13 -14.55
CA SER A 26 -31.85 -20.48 -13.33
C SER A 26 -31.16 -20.01 -12.05
N TRP A 27 -29.83 -20.03 -11.99
CA TRP A 27 -29.08 -19.52 -10.84
C TRP A 27 -29.13 -18.00 -10.71
N GLN A 28 -29.18 -17.25 -11.83
CA GLN A 28 -29.37 -15.80 -11.82
C GLN A 28 -30.79 -15.46 -11.33
N GLN A 29 -31.80 -16.22 -11.75
CA GLN A 29 -33.17 -16.08 -11.29
C GLN A 29 -33.31 -16.38 -9.79
N ALA A 30 -32.61 -17.41 -9.29
CA ALA A 30 -32.56 -17.73 -7.86
C ALA A 30 -31.93 -16.59 -7.05
N ILE A 31 -30.84 -15.98 -7.54
CA ILE A 31 -30.22 -14.81 -6.90
C ILE A 31 -31.16 -13.61 -6.91
N ALA A 32 -31.74 -13.29 -8.07
CA ALA A 32 -32.66 -12.16 -8.20
C ALA A 32 -33.87 -12.30 -7.25
N SER A 33 -34.39 -13.52 -7.10
CA SER A 33 -35.49 -13.83 -6.20
C SER A 33 -35.07 -13.73 -4.73
N GLY A 34 -33.92 -14.31 -4.37
CA GLY A 34 -33.41 -14.29 -2.99
C GLY A 34 -33.01 -12.89 -2.50
N LEU A 35 -32.45 -12.05 -3.37
CA LEU A 35 -32.12 -10.65 -3.07
C LEU A 35 -33.31 -9.69 -3.24
N GLY A 36 -34.41 -10.14 -3.86
CA GLY A 36 -35.57 -9.29 -4.17
C GLY A 36 -35.30 -8.20 -5.22
N LYS A 37 -34.18 -8.28 -5.96
CA LYS A 37 -33.80 -7.33 -7.02
C LYS A 37 -32.99 -8.04 -8.12
N PRO A 38 -33.32 -7.85 -9.41
CA PRO A 38 -32.48 -8.36 -10.48
C PRO A 38 -31.15 -7.59 -10.58
N GLY A 39 -30.10 -8.32 -10.95
CA GLY A 39 -28.81 -7.80 -11.39
C GLY A 39 -28.67 -7.73 -12.90
N MET A 40 -27.47 -7.37 -13.34
CA MET A 40 -27.07 -7.28 -14.74
C MET A 40 -25.93 -8.25 -15.03
N GLU A 41 -25.99 -8.91 -16.17
CA GLU A 41 -24.87 -9.73 -16.65
C GLU A 41 -23.75 -8.83 -17.18
N MET A 42 -22.53 -9.13 -16.75
CA MET A 42 -21.30 -8.44 -17.10
C MET A 42 -20.41 -9.39 -17.92
N PRO A 43 -19.49 -8.86 -18.75
CA PRO A 43 -18.52 -9.67 -19.46
C PRO A 43 -17.80 -10.67 -18.54
N GLY A 44 -17.56 -11.89 -19.03
CA GLY A 44 -16.93 -12.96 -18.24
C GLY A 44 -17.91 -13.81 -17.41
N GLY A 45 -19.22 -13.70 -17.66
CA GLY A 45 -20.24 -14.53 -17.00
C GLY A 45 -20.49 -14.13 -15.54
N VAL A 46 -20.27 -12.86 -15.21
CA VAL A 46 -20.48 -12.30 -13.87
C VAL A 46 -21.87 -11.68 -13.81
N TYR A 47 -22.67 -12.06 -12.82
CA TYR A 47 -23.97 -11.45 -12.56
C TYR A 47 -23.86 -10.47 -11.39
N ARG A 48 -24.05 -9.17 -11.65
CA ARG A 48 -23.80 -8.11 -10.66
C ARG A 48 -25.09 -7.40 -10.27
N VAL A 49 -25.34 -7.33 -8.96
CA VAL A 49 -26.47 -6.61 -8.36
C VAL A 49 -25.93 -5.33 -7.71
N GLY A 50 -26.43 -4.18 -8.16
CA GLY A 50 -26.11 -2.87 -7.59
C GLY A 50 -27.09 -2.47 -6.48
N LEU A 51 -26.55 -1.98 -5.37
CA LEU A 51 -27.26 -1.65 -4.13
C LEU A 51 -26.83 -0.25 -3.62
N PRO A 52 -27.09 0.82 -4.39
CA PRO A 52 -26.62 2.15 -4.02
C PRO A 52 -27.31 2.67 -2.75
N ARG A 53 -26.51 3.22 -1.82
CA ARG A 53 -26.98 3.91 -0.61
C ARG A 53 -27.55 5.29 -0.93
N THR A 54 -28.69 5.30 -1.61
CA THR A 54 -29.40 6.53 -2.04
C THR A 54 -30.02 7.29 -0.86
N ASP A 55 -30.19 6.61 0.27
CA ASP A 55 -30.62 7.13 1.56
C ASP A 55 -29.55 8.05 2.18
N LEU A 56 -28.27 7.71 2.02
CA LEU A 56 -27.17 8.43 2.67
C LEU A 56 -26.92 9.81 2.05
N LYS A 57 -26.73 10.81 2.92
CA LYS A 57 -26.34 12.19 2.56
C LYS A 57 -24.94 12.46 3.10
N VAL A 58 -23.94 11.90 2.43
CA VAL A 58 -22.53 12.02 2.82
C VAL A 58 -21.92 13.28 2.22
N THR A 59 -21.13 13.99 3.01
CA THR A 59 -20.31 15.13 2.58
C THR A 59 -18.85 14.87 2.94
N LEU A 60 -17.92 15.39 2.14
CA LEU A 60 -16.48 15.37 2.40
C LEU A 60 -15.94 16.76 2.15
N ASP A 61 -15.37 17.38 3.19
CA ASP A 61 -14.84 18.76 3.14
C ASP A 61 -15.81 19.76 2.49
N GLY A 62 -17.12 19.63 2.76
CA GLY A 62 -18.19 20.48 2.22
C GLY A 62 -18.76 20.05 0.86
N VAL A 63 -18.18 19.04 0.20
CA VAL A 63 -18.65 18.50 -1.08
C VAL A 63 -19.60 17.33 -0.85
N ALA A 64 -20.81 17.40 -1.39
CA ALA A 64 -21.77 16.29 -1.33
C ALA A 64 -21.30 15.11 -2.18
N ILE A 65 -21.20 13.93 -1.56
CA ILE A 65 -20.82 12.68 -2.23
C ILE A 65 -22.07 12.01 -2.79
N LYS A 66 -22.11 11.90 -4.12
CA LYS A 66 -23.22 11.24 -4.82
C LYS A 66 -23.06 9.71 -4.72
N PRO A 67 -24.15 8.94 -4.59
CA PRO A 67 -24.05 7.48 -4.50
C PRO A 67 -23.32 6.83 -5.67
N ALA A 68 -23.51 7.35 -6.89
CA ALA A 68 -22.82 6.87 -8.09
C ALA A 68 -21.29 7.09 -8.05
N LEU A 69 -20.78 8.00 -7.22
CA LEU A 69 -19.35 8.25 -7.06
C LEU A 69 -18.72 7.26 -6.09
N ALA A 70 -19.31 7.08 -4.90
CA ALA A 70 -18.65 6.32 -3.83
C ALA A 70 -19.57 5.61 -2.83
N LEU A 71 -20.91 5.72 -2.92
CA LEU A 71 -21.83 5.07 -1.96
C LEU A 71 -22.57 3.89 -2.59
N GLY A 72 -21.90 3.19 -3.51
CA GLY A 72 -22.46 2.09 -4.27
C GLY A 72 -22.11 0.73 -3.69
N SER A 73 -22.97 0.16 -2.84
CA SER A 73 -22.83 -1.25 -2.46
C SER A 73 -23.10 -2.14 -3.67
N TRP A 74 -22.48 -3.32 -3.72
CA TRP A 74 -22.70 -4.28 -4.79
C TRP A 74 -22.41 -5.72 -4.36
N LEU A 75 -23.06 -6.66 -5.06
CA LEU A 75 -22.79 -8.09 -4.98
C LEU A 75 -22.57 -8.62 -6.40
N ALA A 76 -21.51 -9.37 -6.62
CA ALA A 76 -21.18 -9.97 -7.92
C ALA A 76 -21.03 -11.48 -7.75
N PHE A 77 -21.73 -12.21 -8.61
CA PHE A 77 -21.82 -13.66 -8.57
C PHE A 77 -21.23 -14.24 -9.83
N GLN A 78 -20.49 -15.34 -9.69
CA GLN A 78 -19.98 -16.11 -10.82
C GLN A 78 -20.22 -17.59 -10.58
N LYS A 79 -20.69 -18.29 -11.61
CA LYS A 79 -20.87 -19.74 -11.57
C LYS A 79 -19.51 -20.44 -11.50
N VAL A 80 -19.32 -21.30 -10.50
CA VAL A 80 -18.06 -22.04 -10.26
C VAL A 80 -18.24 -23.55 -10.29
N GLY A 81 -19.47 -24.05 -10.45
CA GLY A 81 -19.77 -25.47 -10.58
C GLY A 81 -21.25 -25.74 -10.86
N GLU A 82 -21.64 -27.00 -10.84
CA GLU A 82 -23.06 -27.39 -10.92
C GLU A 82 -23.79 -26.89 -9.67
N ASN A 83 -24.76 -25.98 -9.87
CA ASN A 83 -25.52 -25.34 -8.80
C ASN A 83 -24.66 -24.68 -7.70
N GLN A 84 -23.48 -24.17 -8.05
CA GLN A 84 -22.57 -23.47 -7.15
C GLN A 84 -22.11 -22.14 -7.75
N VAL A 85 -22.17 -21.09 -6.94
CA VAL A 85 -21.66 -19.76 -7.27
C VAL A 85 -20.65 -19.32 -6.22
N MET A 86 -19.68 -18.54 -6.67
CA MET A 86 -18.90 -17.65 -5.82
C MET A 86 -19.61 -16.29 -5.81
N VAL A 87 -19.68 -15.65 -4.65
CA VAL A 87 -20.04 -14.24 -4.52
C VAL A 87 -18.86 -13.45 -3.96
N MET A 88 -18.64 -12.26 -4.51
CA MET A 88 -17.87 -11.19 -3.88
C MET A 88 -18.75 -9.95 -3.75
N GLY A 89 -18.51 -9.14 -2.73
CA GLY A 89 -19.28 -7.93 -2.53
C GLY A 89 -18.57 -6.85 -1.76
N ASP A 90 -19.12 -5.66 -1.85
CA ASP A 90 -18.72 -4.46 -1.13
C ASP A 90 -20.00 -3.81 -0.58
N LEU A 91 -20.13 -3.75 0.74
CA LEU A 91 -21.29 -3.21 1.43
C LEU A 91 -20.92 -1.89 2.11
N VAL A 92 -21.54 -0.80 1.67
CA VAL A 92 -21.43 0.52 2.28
C VAL A 92 -22.38 0.61 3.47
N LEU A 93 -21.81 0.80 4.66
CA LEU A 93 -22.50 0.79 5.94
C LEU A 93 -22.16 2.05 6.75
N THR A 94 -23.09 2.53 7.56
CA THR A 94 -22.77 3.46 8.64
C THR A 94 -22.19 2.72 9.84
N GLU A 95 -21.54 3.44 10.76
CA GLU A 95 -20.86 2.83 11.92
C GLU A 95 -21.79 1.94 12.77
N ASP A 96 -23.06 2.35 12.94
CA ASP A 96 -24.08 1.61 13.69
C ASP A 96 -24.62 0.37 12.93
N GLU A 97 -24.44 0.30 11.62
CA GLU A 97 -24.88 -0.82 10.78
C GLU A 97 -23.84 -1.94 10.67
N VAL A 98 -22.57 -1.68 10.99
CA VAL A 98 -21.47 -2.65 10.82
C VAL A 98 -21.70 -3.93 11.61
N ASN A 99 -21.92 -3.82 12.92
CA ASN A 99 -21.99 -5.00 13.79
C ASN A 99 -23.23 -5.88 13.50
N PRO A 100 -24.44 -5.33 13.31
CA PRO A 100 -25.61 -6.12 12.91
C PRO A 100 -25.41 -6.89 11.60
N VAL A 101 -24.85 -6.23 10.58
CA VAL A 101 -24.59 -6.84 9.28
C VAL A 101 -23.52 -7.93 9.39
N MET A 102 -22.42 -7.63 10.10
CA MET A 102 -21.33 -8.57 10.35
C MET A 102 -21.80 -9.85 11.04
N ALA A 103 -22.64 -9.71 12.07
CA ALA A 103 -23.20 -10.85 12.78
C ALA A 103 -24.04 -11.74 11.85
N CYS A 104 -24.95 -11.14 11.08
CA CYS A 104 -25.80 -11.88 10.15
C CYS A 104 -25.00 -12.62 9.06
N LEU A 105 -23.97 -11.97 8.49
CA LEU A 105 -23.08 -12.58 7.51
C LEU A 105 -22.31 -13.76 8.10
N HIS A 106 -21.77 -13.60 9.31
CA HIS A 106 -21.02 -14.65 9.99
C HIS A 106 -21.88 -15.87 10.31
N GLU A 107 -23.09 -15.66 10.85
CA GLU A 107 -24.06 -16.73 11.12
C GLU A 107 -24.47 -17.48 9.84
N GLY A 108 -24.55 -16.75 8.73
CA GLY A 108 -24.89 -17.28 7.42
C GLY A 108 -23.73 -17.90 6.64
N GLY A 109 -22.52 -17.98 7.22
CA GLY A 109 -21.34 -18.57 6.59
C GLY A 109 -20.74 -17.73 5.46
N VAL A 110 -20.97 -16.42 5.46
CA VAL A 110 -20.34 -15.48 4.53
C VAL A 110 -19.09 -14.89 5.18
N GLU A 111 -17.95 -15.00 4.49
CA GLU A 111 -16.69 -14.48 4.97
C GLU A 111 -16.63 -12.96 4.80
N ILE A 112 -16.11 -12.27 5.81
CA ILE A 112 -15.79 -10.85 5.75
C ILE A 112 -14.30 -10.73 5.49
N THR A 113 -13.95 -10.31 4.28
CA THR A 113 -12.57 -10.27 3.80
C THR A 113 -11.85 -8.98 4.19
N ALA A 114 -12.60 -7.89 4.37
CA ALA A 114 -12.09 -6.63 4.91
C ALA A 114 -13.22 -5.72 5.43
N LEU A 115 -12.87 -4.80 6.32
CA LEU A 115 -13.70 -3.67 6.71
C LEU A 115 -12.81 -2.42 6.78
N HIS A 116 -13.08 -1.41 5.95
CA HIS A 116 -12.28 -0.18 5.93
C HIS A 116 -13.06 1.00 5.35
N ASN A 117 -12.45 2.17 5.27
CA ASN A 117 -13.04 3.39 4.73
C ASN A 117 -12.51 3.68 3.32
N HIS A 118 -13.38 4.03 2.37
CA HIS A 118 -12.93 4.56 1.06
C HIS A 118 -12.79 6.09 1.09
N LEU A 119 -13.51 6.77 1.97
CA LEU A 119 -13.60 8.24 2.04
C LEU A 119 -13.11 8.74 3.39
N LEU A 120 -11.91 9.31 3.44
CA LEU A 120 -11.39 9.94 4.65
C LEU A 120 -12.11 11.28 4.90
N ARG A 121 -12.51 11.53 6.15
CA ARG A 121 -13.23 12.76 6.61
C ARG A 121 -14.67 12.90 6.09
N ALA A 122 -15.25 11.83 5.57
CA ALA A 122 -16.66 11.82 5.22
C ALA A 122 -17.55 11.99 6.46
N SER A 123 -18.65 12.74 6.29
CA SER A 123 -19.69 12.94 7.31
C SER A 123 -21.09 12.76 6.69
N PRO A 124 -21.93 11.83 7.19
CA PRO A 124 -21.58 10.81 8.18
C PRO A 124 -20.48 9.87 7.67
N SER A 125 -19.77 9.26 8.62
CA SER A 125 -18.74 8.26 8.34
C SER A 125 -19.36 7.03 7.70
N THR A 126 -18.72 6.52 6.66
CA THR A 126 -19.13 5.30 5.94
C THR A 126 -17.98 4.31 5.90
N LEU A 127 -18.30 3.05 6.19
CA LEU A 127 -17.39 1.91 6.15
C LEU A 127 -17.82 0.95 5.04
N TYR A 128 -16.85 0.24 4.49
CA TYR A 128 -16.97 -0.64 3.34
C TYR A 128 -16.56 -2.03 3.79
N MET A 129 -17.56 -2.92 3.83
CA MET A 129 -17.40 -4.30 4.25
C MET A 129 -17.30 -5.18 3.02
N HIS A 130 -16.13 -5.76 2.80
CA HIS A 130 -15.88 -6.67 1.69
C HIS A 130 -16.26 -8.09 2.12
N VAL A 131 -17.03 -8.77 1.27
CA VAL A 131 -17.59 -10.09 1.57
C VAL A 131 -17.25 -11.11 0.49
N SER A 132 -17.11 -12.38 0.88
CA SER A 132 -16.88 -13.50 -0.03
C SER A 132 -17.60 -14.76 0.47
N ALA A 133 -18.20 -15.53 -0.44
CA ALA A 133 -18.73 -16.85 -0.11
C ALA A 133 -18.83 -17.75 -1.34
N HIS A 134 -18.93 -19.05 -1.10
CA HIS A 134 -19.24 -20.06 -2.10
C HIS A 134 -20.47 -20.85 -1.65
N GLY A 135 -21.36 -21.19 -2.57
CA GLY A 135 -22.55 -21.93 -2.19
C GLY A 135 -23.63 -21.99 -3.24
N GLU A 136 -24.79 -22.51 -2.82
CA GLU A 136 -25.98 -22.57 -3.64
C GLU A 136 -26.55 -21.14 -3.84
N PRO A 137 -26.87 -20.74 -5.08
CA PRO A 137 -27.29 -19.38 -5.43
C PRO A 137 -28.43 -18.81 -4.58
N GLY A 138 -29.52 -19.56 -4.38
CA GLY A 138 -30.69 -19.09 -3.65
C GLY A 138 -30.44 -18.92 -2.15
N LYS A 139 -29.73 -19.88 -1.53
CA LYS A 139 -29.32 -19.79 -0.12
C LYS A 139 -28.41 -18.59 0.14
N LEU A 140 -27.37 -18.42 -0.69
CA LEU A 140 -26.47 -17.27 -0.55
C LEU A 140 -27.21 -15.95 -0.71
N ALA A 141 -28.07 -15.83 -1.72
CA ALA A 141 -28.87 -14.63 -1.93
C ALA A 141 -29.78 -14.32 -0.73
N THR A 142 -30.39 -15.34 -0.12
CA THR A 142 -31.24 -15.16 1.07
C THR A 142 -30.44 -14.69 2.28
N THR A 143 -29.27 -15.29 2.53
CA THR A 143 -28.36 -14.86 3.60
C THR A 143 -27.92 -13.41 3.42
N LEU A 144 -27.50 -13.04 2.20
CA LEU A 144 -27.07 -11.69 1.86
C LEU A 144 -28.22 -10.67 1.99
N MET A 145 -29.44 -11.06 1.63
CA MET A 145 -30.64 -10.26 1.86
C MET A 145 -30.86 -10.02 3.37
N GLY A 146 -30.78 -11.06 4.18
CA GLY A 146 -30.88 -10.93 5.65
C GLY A 146 -29.86 -9.96 6.22
N ALA A 147 -28.60 -10.05 5.77
CA ALA A 147 -27.55 -9.14 6.17
C ALA A 147 -27.84 -7.69 5.73
N LEU A 148 -28.28 -7.48 4.49
CA LEU A 148 -28.69 -6.16 4.01
C LEU A 148 -29.88 -5.59 4.80
N GLY A 149 -30.82 -6.44 5.22
CA GLY A 149 -31.96 -6.08 6.07
C GLY A 149 -31.58 -5.69 7.50
N ALA A 150 -30.37 -6.05 7.96
CA ALA A 150 -29.80 -5.54 9.20
C ALA A 150 -29.19 -4.12 9.05
N SER A 151 -29.26 -3.54 7.85
CA SER A 151 -28.88 -2.17 7.53
C SER A 151 -30.08 -1.39 6.98
N ARG A 152 -29.90 -0.08 6.73
CA ARG A 152 -30.89 0.76 6.04
C ARG A 152 -30.67 0.81 4.52
N THR A 153 -29.86 -0.10 3.97
CA THR A 153 -29.59 -0.14 2.52
C THR A 153 -30.92 -0.20 1.75
N PRO A 154 -31.18 0.72 0.80
CA PRO A 154 -32.41 0.68 0.02
C PRO A 154 -32.41 -0.49 -0.95
N PHE A 155 -33.39 -1.40 -0.83
CA PHE A 155 -33.65 -2.48 -1.78
C PHE A 155 -35.17 -2.67 -1.98
N GLY A 156 -35.61 -2.89 -3.23
CA GLY A 156 -37.03 -3.01 -3.61
C GLY A 156 -37.39 -2.33 -4.95
N ALA A 157 -38.56 -2.66 -5.50
CA ALA A 157 -39.01 -2.21 -6.83
C ALA A 157 -39.45 -0.73 -6.90
N GLU A 158 -39.60 -0.03 -5.78
CA GLU A 158 -40.04 1.38 -5.74
C GLU A 158 -39.01 2.40 -6.24
N THR A 159 -37.84 1.96 -6.71
CA THR A 159 -36.90 2.81 -7.47
C THR A 159 -36.85 2.50 -8.96
N ALA A 160 -37.72 1.62 -9.48
CA ALA A 160 -37.82 1.31 -10.90
C ALA A 160 -38.86 2.19 -11.61
N GLY A 161 -38.60 3.50 -11.68
CA GLY A 161 -39.27 4.38 -12.61
C GLY A 161 -38.72 4.24 -14.03
N GLY A 162 -39.22 3.26 -14.80
CA GLY A 162 -39.45 3.41 -16.24
C GLY A 162 -38.38 2.95 -17.26
N SER A 163 -38.75 1.86 -17.95
CA SER A 163 -38.56 1.58 -19.39
C SER A 163 -37.24 0.97 -19.91
N THR A 164 -37.43 -0.23 -20.45
CA THR A 164 -36.58 -0.97 -21.39
C THR A 164 -36.01 -0.12 -22.53
N LEU A 165 -34.71 -0.29 -22.85
CA LEU A 165 -34.19 -0.51 -24.21
C LEU A 165 -32.67 -0.76 -24.19
N ALA A 166 -32.25 -1.69 -25.05
CA ALA A 166 -30.93 -2.30 -25.12
C ALA A 166 -29.80 -1.34 -25.52
N GLY A 167 -28.63 -1.50 -24.88
CA GLY A 167 -27.36 -0.89 -25.29
C GLY A 167 -26.21 -1.45 -24.44
N ALA A 168 -25.37 -2.29 -25.05
CA ALA A 168 -24.26 -2.96 -24.39
C ALA A 168 -23.17 -1.97 -23.90
N PRO A 169 -22.62 -2.12 -22.67
CA PRO A 169 -21.44 -1.38 -22.25
C PRO A 169 -20.14 -2.21 -22.38
N GLY A 170 -19.05 -1.54 -22.75
CA GLY A 170 -17.67 -2.05 -22.76
C GLY A 170 -17.09 -2.29 -21.35
N PRO A 171 -15.84 -2.77 -21.26
CA PRO A 171 -15.32 -3.46 -20.07
C PRO A 171 -15.09 -2.52 -18.89
N ALA A 172 -15.61 -2.88 -17.72
CA ALA A 172 -15.27 -2.27 -16.43
C ALA A 172 -14.16 -3.09 -15.75
N SER A 173 -13.11 -2.43 -15.24
CA SER A 173 -12.12 -3.06 -14.36
C SER A 173 -12.62 -3.07 -12.91
N ALA A 174 -12.17 -4.05 -12.13
CA ALA A 174 -12.46 -4.18 -10.70
C ALA A 174 -12.08 -2.91 -9.94
N GLY A 175 -13.08 -2.11 -9.56
CA GLY A 175 -12.92 -0.83 -8.87
C GLY A 175 -14.04 0.18 -9.19
N GLU A 176 -14.69 0.06 -10.35
CA GLU A 176 -15.84 0.91 -10.69
C GLU A 176 -17.16 0.19 -10.34
N GLY A 177 -17.96 0.82 -9.48
CA GLY A 177 -19.33 0.37 -9.16
C GLY A 177 -20.20 0.25 -10.43
N PRO A 178 -21.29 -0.55 -10.42
CA PRO A 178 -22.19 -0.56 -11.56
C PRO A 178 -22.83 0.83 -11.70
N VAL A 179 -22.72 1.40 -12.89
CA VAL A 179 -23.38 2.64 -13.29
C VAL A 179 -24.90 2.44 -13.13
N PRO A 180 -25.64 3.31 -12.42
CA PRO A 180 -27.10 3.25 -12.45
C PRO A 180 -27.59 3.38 -13.90
N ALA A 181 -28.65 2.66 -14.25
CA ALA A 181 -29.27 2.77 -15.57
C ALA A 181 -29.48 4.24 -15.92
N ARG A 182 -29.15 4.60 -17.18
CA ARG A 182 -29.23 5.94 -17.77
C ARG A 182 -30.49 6.66 -17.28
N ALA A 183 -30.31 7.72 -16.49
CA ALA A 183 -31.39 8.65 -16.21
C ALA A 183 -31.79 9.30 -17.54
N THR A 184 -32.93 8.91 -18.10
CA THR A 184 -33.61 9.67 -19.15
C THR A 184 -34.27 10.88 -18.52
N ALA A 185 -33.46 11.91 -18.26
CA ALA A 185 -33.90 13.29 -18.08
C ALA A 185 -33.04 14.17 -19.01
N PRO A 186 -33.61 15.19 -19.65
CA PRO A 186 -32.95 15.94 -20.72
C PRO A 186 -31.72 16.68 -20.16
N ASP A 187 -30.64 16.70 -20.96
CA ASP A 187 -29.47 17.59 -20.89
C ASP A 187 -29.45 18.54 -19.68
N GLN A 188 -29.09 18.00 -18.50
CA GLN A 188 -28.38 18.84 -17.54
C GLN A 188 -26.93 18.77 -17.97
N ALA A 189 -26.57 19.69 -18.88
CA ALA A 189 -25.16 20.02 -19.09
C ALA A 189 -24.55 20.25 -17.70
N LEU A 190 -23.52 19.49 -17.37
CA LEU A 190 -22.71 19.79 -16.20
C LEU A 190 -22.30 21.27 -16.29
N ASP A 191 -22.44 22.02 -15.20
CA ASP A 191 -21.88 23.37 -15.09
C ASP A 191 -20.35 23.29 -14.89
N LEU A 192 -19.69 22.59 -15.82
CA LEU A 192 -18.29 22.25 -15.89
C LEU A 192 -17.90 22.30 -17.37
N ASP A 193 -16.80 23.01 -17.67
CA ASP A 193 -16.21 22.99 -19.01
C ASP A 193 -15.52 21.65 -19.26
N THR A 194 -16.34 20.65 -19.62
CA THR A 194 -15.87 19.29 -19.89
C THR A 194 -14.89 19.24 -21.06
N ALA A 195 -14.95 20.18 -22.00
CA ALA A 195 -14.01 20.27 -23.11
C ALA A 195 -12.63 20.76 -22.64
N ALA A 196 -12.58 21.78 -21.77
CA ALA A 196 -11.33 22.21 -21.15
C ALA A 196 -10.72 21.11 -20.26
N ILE A 197 -11.56 20.36 -19.53
CA ILE A 197 -11.12 19.21 -18.75
C ILE A 197 -10.56 18.12 -19.67
N ASP A 198 -11.26 17.78 -20.76
CA ASP A 198 -10.79 16.81 -21.75
C ASP A 198 -9.44 17.23 -22.35
N GLN A 199 -9.29 18.52 -22.68
CA GLN A 199 -8.05 19.09 -23.19
C GLN A 199 -6.91 19.01 -22.16
N ALA A 200 -7.19 19.34 -20.90
CA ALA A 200 -6.21 19.26 -19.81
C ALA A 200 -5.81 17.81 -19.50
N LEU A 201 -6.77 16.88 -19.54
CA LEU A 201 -6.52 15.45 -19.37
C LEU A 201 -5.90 14.79 -20.61
N GLY A 202 -5.92 15.48 -21.75
CA GLY A 202 -5.50 14.94 -23.04
C GLY A 202 -6.37 13.78 -23.54
N ARG A 203 -7.58 13.60 -22.99
CA ARG A 203 -8.51 12.52 -23.32
C ARG A 203 -9.94 12.88 -22.99
N LYS A 204 -10.87 12.20 -23.67
CA LYS A 204 -12.31 12.40 -23.46
C LYS A 204 -12.82 11.69 -22.21
N GLY A 205 -13.43 12.43 -21.29
CA GLY A 205 -14.20 11.87 -20.19
C GLY A 205 -15.58 11.36 -20.62
N LYS A 206 -16.17 10.52 -19.79
CA LYS A 206 -17.53 10.00 -19.91
C LYS A 206 -18.41 10.65 -18.84
N VAL A 207 -19.47 11.33 -19.28
CA VAL A 207 -20.47 11.91 -18.37
C VAL A 207 -21.55 10.88 -18.09
N ASN A 208 -21.82 10.64 -16.80
CA ASN A 208 -22.87 9.77 -16.28
C ASN A 208 -23.70 10.56 -15.25
N GLY A 209 -24.73 11.28 -15.71
CA GLY A 209 -25.49 12.20 -14.86
C GLY A 209 -24.62 13.38 -14.42
N GLU A 210 -24.57 13.65 -13.11
CA GLU A 210 -23.76 14.72 -12.51
C GLU A 210 -22.27 14.36 -12.34
N LEU A 211 -21.82 13.19 -12.80
CA LEU A 211 -20.44 12.74 -12.67
C LEU A 211 -19.74 12.64 -14.03
N MET A 212 -18.57 13.26 -14.17
CA MET A 212 -17.64 13.01 -15.27
C MET A 212 -16.55 12.04 -14.80
N THR A 213 -16.40 10.90 -15.47
CA THR A 213 -15.31 9.93 -15.22
C THR A 213 -14.34 9.90 -16.40
N ALA A 214 -13.04 9.83 -16.13
CA ALA A 214 -12.03 9.73 -17.20
C ALA A 214 -10.96 8.71 -16.81
N SER A 215 -11.04 7.50 -17.36
CA SER A 215 -10.11 6.41 -17.07
C SER A 215 -8.87 6.51 -17.98
N ASP A 216 -7.67 6.26 -17.43
CA ASP A 216 -6.45 6.11 -18.24
C ASP A 216 -6.28 4.63 -18.61
N PRO A 217 -6.47 4.23 -19.87
CA PRO A 217 -6.29 2.84 -20.25
C PRO A 217 -4.81 2.46 -20.34
N ARG A 218 -3.87 3.43 -20.30
CA ARG A 218 -2.44 3.12 -20.41
C ARG A 218 -1.95 2.45 -19.14
N PRO A 219 -1.03 1.46 -19.25
CA PRO A 219 -0.47 0.80 -18.08
C PRO A 219 0.27 1.83 -17.23
N PHE A 220 0.11 1.75 -15.91
CA PHE A 220 0.85 2.57 -14.97
C PHE A 220 2.35 2.34 -15.18
N ARG A 221 3.11 3.42 -15.42
CA ARG A 221 4.54 3.37 -15.71
C ARG A 221 5.35 3.80 -14.51
N VAL A 222 6.25 2.93 -14.08
CA VAL A 222 7.19 3.24 -13.02
C VAL A 222 8.62 3.10 -13.48
N VAL A 223 9.52 3.74 -12.76
CA VAL A 223 10.95 3.59 -12.98
C VAL A 223 11.64 3.22 -11.68
N LEU A 224 12.60 2.30 -11.74
CA LEU A 224 13.41 1.89 -10.60
C LEU A 224 14.76 2.58 -10.70
N VAL A 225 15.05 3.45 -9.72
CA VAL A 225 16.27 4.26 -9.70
C VAL A 225 17.34 3.61 -8.82
N TRP A 226 18.55 3.40 -9.34
CA TRP A 226 19.70 3.04 -8.51
C TRP A 226 20.98 3.72 -9.00
N TRP A 227 22.01 3.69 -8.17
CA TRP A 227 23.29 4.32 -8.49
C TRP A 227 24.11 3.46 -9.45
N GLY A 228 24.70 4.07 -10.48
CA GLY A 228 25.64 3.45 -11.42
C GLY A 228 26.31 4.52 -12.29
N ASP A 229 26.83 4.15 -13.46
CA ASP A 229 27.45 5.08 -14.42
C ASP A 229 26.76 5.05 -15.79
N ALA A 230 27.30 5.79 -16.76
CA ALA A 230 26.73 5.87 -18.11
C ALA A 230 26.77 4.52 -18.86
N ALA A 231 27.81 3.71 -18.65
CA ALA A 231 27.91 2.40 -19.27
C ALA A 231 26.89 1.43 -18.66
N GLU A 232 26.74 1.43 -17.33
CA GLU A 232 25.71 0.66 -16.65
C GLU A 232 24.31 1.11 -17.09
N ARG A 233 24.07 2.41 -17.26
CA ARG A 233 22.79 2.94 -17.78
C ARG A 233 22.47 2.39 -19.16
N ALA A 234 23.44 2.41 -20.08
CA ALA A 234 23.25 1.90 -21.43
C ALA A 234 23.01 0.38 -21.46
N ALA A 235 23.61 -0.37 -20.54
CA ALA A 235 23.49 -1.82 -20.45
C ALA A 235 22.33 -2.30 -19.57
N ALA A 236 21.66 -1.42 -18.82
CA ALA A 236 20.66 -1.81 -17.83
C ALA A 236 19.42 -2.45 -18.49
N GLN A 237 19.12 -3.68 -18.12
CA GLN A 237 17.93 -4.41 -18.56
C GLN A 237 17.16 -4.93 -17.34
N ALA A 238 15.83 -4.87 -17.38
CA ALA A 238 14.97 -5.26 -16.27
C ALA A 238 15.27 -6.69 -15.79
N GLU A 239 15.59 -7.60 -16.71
CA GLU A 239 15.78 -9.04 -16.50
C GLU A 239 17.16 -9.39 -15.93
N THR A 240 18.17 -8.52 -16.12
CA THR A 240 19.56 -8.79 -15.75
C THR A 240 19.99 -8.09 -14.47
N THR A 241 19.29 -7.02 -14.08
CA THR A 241 19.66 -6.23 -12.90
C THR A 241 19.47 -7.00 -11.60
N ARG A 242 20.08 -6.49 -10.51
CA ARG A 242 19.83 -6.98 -9.15
C ARG A 242 18.37 -6.81 -8.70
N LEU A 243 17.58 -5.97 -9.38
CA LEU A 243 16.18 -5.68 -9.06
C LEU A 243 15.19 -6.46 -9.95
N LYS A 244 15.66 -7.40 -10.77
CA LYS A 244 14.83 -8.17 -11.72
C LYS A 244 13.58 -8.83 -11.12
N ALA A 245 13.65 -9.26 -9.87
CA ALA A 245 12.49 -9.84 -9.18
C ALA A 245 11.37 -8.81 -8.95
N ILE A 246 11.72 -7.54 -8.73
CA ILE A 246 10.76 -6.44 -8.56
C ILE A 246 10.14 -6.09 -9.92
N PHE A 247 10.96 -5.98 -10.97
CA PHE A 247 10.46 -5.80 -12.34
C PHE A 247 9.47 -6.90 -12.73
N ALA A 248 9.82 -8.17 -12.48
CA ALA A 248 8.92 -9.29 -12.77
C ALA A 248 7.62 -9.23 -11.94
N ALA A 249 7.68 -8.78 -10.69
CA ALA A 249 6.50 -8.62 -9.84
C ALA A 249 5.58 -7.50 -10.32
N LEU A 250 6.13 -6.36 -10.73
CA LEU A 250 5.37 -5.24 -11.31
C LEU A 250 4.72 -5.66 -12.64
N GLY A 251 5.45 -6.39 -13.49
CA GLY A 251 4.90 -6.92 -14.74
C GLY A 251 3.70 -7.86 -14.54
N ARG A 252 3.72 -8.71 -13.49
CA ARG A 252 2.55 -9.55 -13.13
C ARG A 252 1.32 -8.72 -12.74
N GLN A 253 1.51 -7.50 -12.25
CA GLN A 253 0.45 -6.55 -11.92
C GLN A 253 0.10 -5.61 -13.09
N ARG A 254 0.62 -5.89 -14.30
CA ARG A 254 0.46 -5.04 -15.50
C ARG A 254 0.99 -3.61 -15.31
N ILE A 255 1.97 -3.43 -14.42
CA ILE A 255 2.70 -2.18 -14.26
C ILE A 255 3.94 -2.26 -15.16
N THR A 256 4.09 -1.29 -16.06
CA THR A 256 5.27 -1.17 -16.91
C THR A 256 6.39 -0.55 -16.09
N ALA A 257 7.53 -1.23 -15.99
CA ALA A 257 8.64 -0.80 -15.14
C ALA A 257 9.94 -0.68 -15.95
N GLU A 258 10.64 0.45 -15.81
CA GLU A 258 11.87 0.74 -16.53
C GLU A 258 13.08 0.94 -15.59
N PRO A 259 14.31 0.58 -16.02
CA PRO A 259 15.51 0.87 -15.27
C PRO A 259 15.93 2.35 -15.39
N ALA A 260 16.36 2.96 -14.28
CA ALA A 260 17.02 4.26 -14.27
C ALA A 260 18.30 4.20 -13.44
N VAL A 261 19.42 4.15 -14.14
CA VAL A 261 20.74 4.28 -13.51
C VAL A 261 21.08 5.75 -13.33
N TRP A 262 21.46 6.13 -12.11
CA TRP A 262 21.77 7.49 -11.68
C TRP A 262 23.26 7.67 -11.34
N SER A 263 23.82 8.77 -11.81
CA SER A 263 25.00 9.45 -11.26
C SER A 263 24.81 10.95 -11.39
N ASP A 264 25.62 11.76 -10.69
CA ASP A 264 25.54 13.22 -10.78
C ASP A 264 25.75 13.71 -12.24
N ALA A 265 26.57 13.00 -13.02
CA ALA A 265 26.81 13.29 -14.43
C ALA A 265 25.60 12.99 -15.35
N LEU A 266 24.64 12.17 -14.90
CA LEU A 266 23.47 11.75 -15.67
C LEU A 266 22.19 12.49 -15.25
N THR A 267 22.34 13.63 -14.55
CA THR A 267 21.22 14.34 -13.93
C THR A 267 20.14 14.71 -14.93
N ARG A 268 20.54 15.20 -16.11
CA ARG A 268 19.63 15.69 -17.14
C ARG A 268 18.84 14.56 -17.78
N GLU A 269 19.53 13.47 -18.12
CA GLU A 269 18.97 12.28 -18.75
C GLU A 269 18.00 11.56 -17.81
N VAL A 270 18.40 11.42 -16.55
CA VAL A 270 17.53 10.82 -15.53
C VAL A 270 16.31 11.72 -15.30
N ARG A 271 16.48 13.03 -15.15
CA ARG A 271 15.35 13.96 -15.00
C ARG A 271 14.33 13.81 -16.14
N ALA A 272 14.79 13.83 -17.39
CA ALA A 272 13.92 13.68 -18.55
C ALA A 272 13.14 12.35 -18.53
N GLN A 273 13.80 11.26 -18.11
CA GLN A 273 13.15 9.96 -17.95
C GLN A 273 12.10 10.00 -16.82
N LEU A 274 12.46 10.50 -15.63
CA LEU A 274 11.58 10.49 -14.46
C LEU A 274 10.29 11.29 -14.69
N MET A 275 10.38 12.43 -15.39
CA MET A 275 9.24 13.31 -15.67
C MET A 275 8.17 12.69 -16.58
N GLY A 276 8.50 11.60 -17.29
CA GLY A 276 7.55 10.87 -18.16
C GLY A 276 6.87 9.67 -17.48
N MET A 277 7.07 9.47 -16.18
CA MET A 277 6.58 8.32 -15.42
C MET A 277 5.42 8.70 -14.50
N ASP A 278 4.67 7.68 -14.05
CA ASP A 278 3.63 7.82 -13.04
C ASP A 278 4.18 7.60 -11.62
N GLY A 279 5.29 6.86 -11.51
CA GLY A 279 5.97 6.63 -10.24
C GLY A 279 7.48 6.36 -10.34
N VAL A 280 8.20 6.74 -9.29
CA VAL A 280 9.65 6.57 -9.15
C VAL A 280 9.94 5.77 -7.88
N LEU A 281 10.47 4.57 -8.07
CA LEU A 281 10.89 3.66 -7.00
C LEU A 281 12.39 3.81 -6.75
N VAL A 282 12.79 4.30 -5.59
CA VAL A 282 14.19 4.70 -5.36
C VAL A 282 14.98 3.67 -4.54
N TRP A 283 16.05 3.14 -5.13
CA TRP A 283 17.01 2.20 -4.56
C TRP A 283 18.43 2.79 -4.43
N VAL A 284 18.51 4.08 -4.11
CA VAL A 284 19.75 4.83 -3.85
C VAL A 284 19.87 5.11 -2.35
N LYS A 285 21.05 4.84 -1.77
CA LYS A 285 21.30 5.10 -0.35
C LYS A 285 21.33 6.62 -0.10
N PRO A 286 20.62 7.13 0.92
CA PRO A 286 20.59 8.56 1.22
C PRO A 286 21.86 9.06 1.94
N ILE A 287 22.69 8.15 2.45
CA ILE A 287 23.91 8.49 3.21
C ILE A 287 25.11 8.41 2.27
N SER A 288 25.96 9.44 2.30
CA SER A 288 27.26 9.47 1.62
C SER A 288 28.07 8.23 1.96
N SER A 289 28.65 7.61 0.93
CA SER A 289 29.60 6.52 1.07
C SER A 289 30.97 7.04 0.62
N PRO A 290 32.08 6.50 1.14
CA PRO A 290 33.42 6.89 0.68
C PRO A 290 33.50 6.85 -0.86
N GLY A 291 33.91 7.96 -1.49
CA GLY A 291 33.97 8.11 -2.95
C GLY A 291 32.65 8.43 -3.66
N ARG A 292 31.56 8.76 -2.93
CA ARG A 292 30.27 9.16 -3.53
C ARG A 292 29.63 10.34 -2.79
N ASN A 293 29.21 11.35 -3.55
CA ASN A 293 28.53 12.55 -3.04
C ASN A 293 27.08 12.29 -2.63
N GLY A 294 26.84 11.49 -1.59
CA GLY A 294 25.50 11.35 -0.98
C GLY A 294 24.36 11.13 -1.99
N ARG A 295 23.18 11.68 -1.66
CA ARG A 295 21.99 11.74 -2.53
C ARG A 295 21.57 13.18 -2.86
N GLY A 296 22.41 14.19 -2.59
CA GLY A 296 22.01 15.61 -2.62
C GLY A 296 21.31 16.05 -3.92
N ALA A 297 22.01 15.96 -5.05
CA ALA A 297 21.46 16.32 -6.36
C ALA A 297 20.26 15.43 -6.76
N LEU A 298 20.28 14.16 -6.39
CA LEU A 298 19.14 13.26 -6.63
C LEU A 298 17.93 13.63 -5.75
N ASP A 299 18.13 14.08 -4.50
CA ASP A 299 17.06 14.50 -3.61
C ASP A 299 16.39 15.78 -4.12
N GLU A 300 17.14 16.72 -4.68
CA GLU A 300 16.58 17.89 -5.37
C GLU A 300 15.71 17.47 -6.55
N LEU A 301 16.23 16.62 -7.44
CA LEU A 301 15.49 16.09 -8.57
C LEU A 301 14.22 15.33 -8.13
N LEU A 302 14.30 14.52 -7.08
CA LEU A 302 13.16 13.73 -6.63
C LEU A 302 12.06 14.60 -5.99
N ARG A 303 12.41 15.71 -5.34
CA ARG A 303 11.41 16.70 -4.89
C ARG A 303 10.75 17.39 -6.07
N GLU A 304 11.53 17.71 -7.10
CA GLU A 304 11.00 18.29 -8.34
C GLU A 304 9.99 17.35 -9.01
N VAL A 305 10.35 16.07 -9.18
CA VAL A 305 9.48 15.02 -9.71
C VAL A 305 8.22 14.86 -8.88
N ALA A 306 8.34 14.82 -7.54
CA ALA A 306 7.19 14.74 -6.66
C ALA A 306 6.25 15.96 -6.76
N THR A 307 6.82 17.16 -6.93
CA THR A 307 6.06 18.41 -7.11
C THR A 307 5.25 18.39 -8.42
N ALA A 308 5.74 17.68 -9.44
CA ALA A 308 5.01 17.45 -10.69
C ALA A 308 3.86 16.42 -10.56
N GLY A 309 3.56 15.92 -9.35
CA GLY A 309 2.48 14.96 -9.10
C GLY A 309 2.87 13.49 -9.31
N ILE A 310 4.14 13.22 -9.58
CA ILE A 310 4.65 11.86 -9.81
C ILE A 310 4.95 11.20 -8.46
N PHE A 311 4.50 9.96 -8.26
CA PHE A 311 4.73 9.24 -7.01
C PHE A 311 6.22 8.97 -6.78
N VAL A 312 6.73 9.15 -5.55
CA VAL A 312 8.13 8.85 -5.17
C VAL A 312 8.18 8.00 -3.90
N SER A 313 8.62 6.74 -4.00
CA SER A 313 8.54 5.77 -2.89
C SER A 313 9.41 6.11 -1.67
N ALA A 314 10.58 6.72 -1.89
CA ALA A 314 11.49 7.18 -0.84
C ALA A 314 11.64 8.70 -0.92
N HIS A 315 10.52 9.39 -0.69
CA HIS A 315 10.44 10.84 -0.78
C HIS A 315 11.53 11.51 0.09
N PRO A 316 12.33 12.44 -0.45
CA PRO A 316 13.45 13.05 0.27
C PRO A 316 13.09 13.61 1.65
N ASP A 317 11.93 14.26 1.77
CA ASP A 317 11.52 14.87 3.05
C ASP A 317 11.08 13.85 4.10
N VAL A 318 10.50 12.74 3.65
CA VAL A 318 10.16 11.60 4.52
C VAL A 318 11.46 10.96 5.02
N ILE A 319 12.43 10.75 4.12
CA ILE A 319 13.76 10.21 4.48
C ILE A 319 14.53 11.17 5.38
N ALA A 320 14.41 12.49 5.20
CA ALA A 320 15.04 13.47 6.07
C ALA A 320 14.52 13.40 7.51
N ARG A 321 13.21 13.14 7.69
CA ARG A 321 12.58 12.98 9.01
C ARG A 321 12.84 11.60 9.61
N MET A 322 12.52 10.53 8.88
CA MET A 322 12.56 9.15 9.40
C MET A 322 13.94 8.48 9.28
N GLY A 323 14.83 8.98 8.43
CA GLY A 323 16.17 8.41 8.20
C GLY A 323 17.21 8.81 9.25
N THR A 324 16.80 9.51 10.31
CA THR A 324 17.65 9.93 11.43
C THR A 324 17.31 9.13 12.68
N LYS A 325 18.22 9.07 13.65
CA LYS A 325 17.92 8.43 14.95
C LYS A 325 17.15 9.35 15.89
N GLU A 326 17.12 10.65 15.61
CA GLU A 326 16.26 11.60 16.32
C GLU A 326 14.78 11.22 16.24
N VAL A 327 14.34 10.51 15.20
CA VAL A 327 12.97 9.98 15.15
C VAL A 327 12.63 9.11 16.36
N LEU A 328 13.60 8.39 16.95
CA LEU A 328 13.41 7.62 18.18
C LEU A 328 13.05 8.52 19.37
N PHE A 329 13.59 9.74 19.39
CA PHE A 329 13.24 10.75 20.37
C PHE A 329 11.87 11.32 20.08
N GLN A 330 11.58 11.69 18.82
CA GLN A 330 10.29 12.25 18.43
C GLN A 330 9.12 11.29 18.71
N THR A 331 9.35 9.98 18.59
CA THR A 331 8.34 8.94 18.83
C THR A 331 8.42 8.29 20.22
N ARG A 332 9.20 8.86 21.16
CA ARG A 332 9.47 8.23 22.47
C ARG A 332 8.23 8.06 23.36
N SER A 333 7.18 8.83 23.11
CA SER A 333 5.92 8.77 23.85
C SER A 333 4.93 7.74 23.30
N LEU A 334 5.24 7.08 22.17
CA LEU A 334 4.42 5.97 21.67
C LEU A 334 4.55 4.74 22.59
N GLY A 335 3.58 3.81 22.54
CA GLY A 335 3.52 2.65 23.44
C GLY A 335 4.71 1.68 23.37
N TRP A 336 5.63 1.87 22.43
CA TRP A 336 6.86 1.09 22.25
C TRP A 336 8.14 1.92 22.46
N GLY A 337 8.02 3.17 22.91
CA GLY A 337 9.15 4.06 23.17
C GLY A 337 9.95 3.69 24.42
N THR A 338 11.12 4.29 24.54
CA THR A 338 11.99 4.20 25.73
C THR A 338 12.47 5.58 26.13
N ASP A 339 13.11 5.73 27.30
CA ASP A 339 13.80 6.95 27.76
C ASP A 339 14.91 7.37 26.77
N THR A 340 14.47 7.98 25.68
CA THR A 340 15.32 8.40 24.58
C THR A 340 15.63 9.87 24.78
N TYR A 341 16.91 10.21 24.70
CA TYR A 341 17.41 11.55 24.91
C TYR A 341 18.28 11.99 23.73
N VAL A 342 18.28 13.28 23.43
CA VAL A 342 19.06 13.88 22.35
C VAL A 342 19.85 15.03 22.93
N TYR A 343 21.17 14.94 22.86
CA TYR A 343 22.03 16.04 23.26
C TYR A 343 22.11 17.03 22.10
N ARG A 344 21.62 18.25 22.34
CA ARG A 344 21.49 19.29 21.30
C ARG A 344 22.81 19.96 20.97
N ASP A 345 23.73 19.98 21.92
CA ASP A 345 25.07 20.50 21.78
C ASP A 345 26.06 19.68 22.62
N LEU A 346 27.34 19.98 22.44
CA LEU A 346 28.43 19.30 23.11
C LEU A 346 28.42 19.56 24.63
N ALA A 347 28.18 20.81 25.05
CA ALA A 347 28.18 21.19 26.46
C ALA A 347 27.12 20.40 27.25
N THR A 348 25.93 20.22 26.66
CA THR A 348 24.85 19.41 27.24
C THR A 348 25.27 17.94 27.36
N PHE A 349 25.95 17.38 26.36
CA PHE A 349 26.46 16.01 26.43
C PHE A 349 27.47 15.83 27.56
N GLU A 350 28.45 16.74 27.66
CA GLU A 350 29.48 16.69 28.70
C GLU A 350 28.89 16.85 30.11
N ALA A 351 27.89 17.72 30.28
CA ALA A 351 27.26 17.98 31.57
C ALA A 351 26.33 16.84 32.03
N GLU A 352 25.55 16.25 31.11
CA GLU A 352 24.44 15.39 31.49
C GLU A 352 24.70 13.89 31.31
N PHE A 353 25.57 13.48 30.38
CA PHE A 353 25.86 12.07 30.16
C PHE A 353 26.40 11.34 31.41
N PRO A 354 27.30 11.93 32.23
CA PRO A 354 27.78 11.31 33.46
C PRO A 354 26.68 10.81 34.39
N ALA A 355 25.68 11.66 34.69
CA ALA A 355 24.57 11.30 35.55
C ALA A 355 23.69 10.21 34.93
N ARG A 356 23.48 10.28 33.61
CA ARG A 356 22.65 9.31 32.88
C ARG A 356 23.27 7.91 32.82
N VAL A 357 24.59 7.80 32.63
CA VAL A 357 25.28 6.50 32.66
C VAL A 357 25.42 5.94 34.07
N ALA A 358 25.48 6.79 35.10
CA ALA A 358 25.43 6.36 36.49
C ALA A 358 24.06 5.77 36.88
N ALA A 359 22.97 6.24 36.28
CA ALA A 359 21.63 5.69 36.48
C ALA A 359 21.45 4.28 35.86
N GLY A 360 22.32 3.89 34.91
CA GLY A 360 22.33 2.56 34.34
C GLY A 360 22.98 2.50 32.95
N PRO A 361 23.18 1.29 32.39
CA PRO A 361 23.85 1.12 31.10
C PRO A 361 23.13 1.87 29.96
N ARG A 362 23.88 2.63 29.17
CA ARG A 362 23.39 3.48 28.08
C ARG A 362 23.89 3.00 26.73
N VAL A 363 23.14 3.34 25.68
CA VAL A 363 23.52 3.15 24.28
C VAL A 363 23.50 4.49 23.56
N LEU A 364 24.70 5.00 23.26
CA LEU A 364 24.90 6.21 22.46
C LEU A 364 24.92 5.87 20.97
N LYS A 365 24.29 6.72 20.17
CA LYS A 365 24.16 6.52 18.72
C LYS A 365 24.35 7.84 17.98
N ARG A 366 25.17 7.84 16.93
CA ARG A 366 25.22 8.95 15.96
C ARG A 366 23.85 9.18 15.30
N ASN A 367 23.45 10.44 15.09
CA ASN A 367 22.14 10.77 14.50
C ASN A 367 21.93 10.10 13.13
N ARG A 368 22.95 10.13 12.28
CA ARG A 368 22.97 9.42 10.99
C ARG A 368 24.05 8.34 11.00
N GLY A 369 23.75 7.22 10.35
CA GLY A 369 24.68 6.09 10.25
C GLY A 369 23.95 4.75 10.18
N ASN A 370 24.62 3.74 9.65
CA ASN A 370 24.06 2.40 9.44
C ASN A 370 25.02 1.30 9.92
N GLY A 371 24.52 0.06 9.99
CA GLY A 371 25.35 -1.11 10.25
C GLY A 371 25.92 -1.24 11.67
N GLY A 372 25.61 -0.32 12.58
CA GLY A 372 26.18 -0.27 13.93
C GLY A 372 27.38 0.67 14.07
N GLN A 373 27.80 1.33 12.99
CA GLN A 373 28.85 2.36 13.04
C GLN A 373 28.46 3.50 13.98
N GLY A 374 29.34 3.87 14.91
CA GLY A 374 29.09 4.95 15.86
C GLY A 374 27.94 4.64 16.84
N VAL A 375 27.70 3.36 17.13
CA VAL A 375 26.80 2.90 18.18
C VAL A 375 27.62 2.30 19.31
N TRP A 376 27.53 2.89 20.50
CA TRP A 376 28.36 2.57 21.65
C TRP A 376 27.49 2.19 22.84
N LYS A 377 27.80 1.07 23.48
CA LYS A 377 27.28 0.75 24.81
C LYS A 377 28.28 1.25 25.84
N ALA A 378 27.79 1.91 26.88
CA ALA A 378 28.56 2.34 28.04
C ALA A 378 27.86 1.90 29.32
N GLU A 379 28.58 1.28 30.23
CA GLU A 379 28.11 0.91 31.56
C GLU A 379 29.13 1.36 32.61
N GLN A 380 28.66 1.87 33.75
CA GLN A 380 29.57 2.27 34.82
C GLN A 380 30.32 1.05 35.37
N ALA A 381 31.64 1.20 35.51
CA ALA A 381 32.52 0.24 36.14
C ALA A 381 32.72 0.61 37.62
N ALA A 382 33.75 0.05 38.28
CA ALA A 382 34.14 0.54 39.60
C ALA A 382 34.70 1.97 39.51
N GLY A 383 34.31 2.84 40.46
CA GLY A 383 34.76 4.23 40.49
C GLY A 383 34.15 5.09 39.35
N THR A 384 34.99 5.88 38.70
CA THR A 384 34.62 6.79 37.60
C THR A 384 34.85 6.18 36.22
N ASP A 385 35.21 4.90 36.14
CA ASP A 385 35.49 4.24 34.86
C ASP A 385 34.20 3.75 34.19
N LEU A 386 34.27 3.61 32.87
CA LEU A 386 33.24 3.00 32.04
C LEU A 386 33.76 1.72 31.38
N ILE A 387 32.91 0.69 31.37
CA ILE A 387 33.03 -0.43 30.43
C ILE A 387 32.28 -0.03 29.16
N VAL A 388 33.00 0.07 28.05
CA VAL A 388 32.48 0.52 26.76
C VAL A 388 32.70 -0.52 25.68
N GLN A 389 31.80 -0.56 24.72
CA GLN A 389 31.90 -1.43 23.56
C GLN A 389 31.28 -0.71 22.35
N GLU A 390 31.84 -0.90 21.15
CA GLU A 390 31.24 -0.44 19.90
C GLU A 390 30.51 -1.61 19.21
N ALA A 391 29.38 -1.33 18.56
CA ALA A 391 28.66 -2.34 17.77
C ALA A 391 29.37 -2.68 16.43
N TRP A 392 30.31 -1.84 16.01
CA TRP A 392 31.05 -1.94 14.76
C TRP A 392 32.47 -2.50 14.94
N GLY A 393 33.09 -2.91 13.83
CA GLY A 393 34.46 -3.40 13.81
C GLY A 393 34.66 -4.66 14.65
N GLU A 394 35.74 -4.67 15.43
CA GLU A 394 36.16 -5.81 16.26
C GLU A 394 35.32 -6.00 17.54
N ARG A 395 34.43 -5.05 17.84
CA ARG A 395 33.49 -5.13 18.99
C ARG A 395 34.17 -5.42 20.33
N ARG A 396 35.39 -4.92 20.52
CA ARG A 396 36.16 -5.09 21.76
C ARG A 396 35.46 -4.36 22.90
N VAL A 397 35.33 -5.05 24.02
CA VAL A 397 34.98 -4.47 25.32
C VAL A 397 36.25 -3.83 25.89
N ARG A 398 36.16 -2.58 26.32
CA ARG A 398 37.27 -1.82 26.91
C ARG A 398 36.79 -1.17 28.20
N THR A 399 37.70 -1.03 29.16
CA THR A 399 37.49 -0.16 30.33
C THR A 399 38.30 1.11 30.11
N MET A 400 37.69 2.27 30.35
CA MET A 400 38.36 3.57 30.23
C MET A 400 37.72 4.61 31.15
N PRO A 401 38.44 5.68 31.53
CA PRO A 401 37.87 6.77 32.33
C PRO A 401 36.68 7.42 31.64
N LEU A 402 35.65 7.81 32.42
CA LEU A 402 34.45 8.50 31.94
C LEU A 402 34.81 9.74 31.10
N ASP A 403 35.69 10.59 31.61
CA ASP A 403 36.06 11.85 30.94
C ASP A 403 36.76 11.59 29.60
N THR A 404 37.59 10.55 29.52
CA THR A 404 38.22 10.13 28.26
C THR A 404 37.16 9.68 27.26
N PHE A 405 36.19 8.87 27.67
CA PHE A 405 35.11 8.43 26.79
C PHE A 405 34.26 9.61 26.31
N VAL A 406 33.90 10.53 27.20
CA VAL A 406 33.14 11.74 26.87
C VAL A 406 33.91 12.58 25.86
N ALA A 407 35.19 12.87 26.08
CA ALA A 407 36.03 13.65 25.16
C ALA A 407 36.19 12.97 23.78
N GLU A 408 36.42 11.65 23.73
CA GLU A 408 36.51 10.93 22.46
C GLU A 408 35.19 10.94 21.67
N ARG A 409 34.05 10.94 22.37
CA ARG A 409 32.72 10.93 21.75
C ARG A 409 32.29 12.33 21.35
N ALA A 410 32.56 13.32 22.18
CA ALA A 410 32.44 14.74 21.88
C ALA A 410 33.04 15.09 20.51
N ALA A 411 34.31 14.75 20.30
CA ALA A 411 35.02 14.97 19.05
C ALA A 411 34.33 14.29 17.85
N SER A 412 33.92 13.03 18.02
CA SER A 412 33.23 12.27 16.97
C SER A 412 31.83 12.81 16.65
N PHE A 413 31.14 13.41 17.63
CA PHE A 413 29.80 13.96 17.47
C PHE A 413 29.80 15.37 16.87
N ALA A 414 30.80 16.19 17.16
CA ALA A 414 31.00 17.48 16.49
C ALA A 414 31.03 17.32 14.95
N GLU A 415 31.55 16.21 14.44
CA GLU A 415 31.58 15.89 13.01
C GLU A 415 30.22 15.44 12.42
N THR A 416 29.27 14.97 13.24
CA THR A 416 28.08 14.23 12.76
C THR A 416 26.73 14.66 13.32
N GLY A 417 26.71 15.69 14.17
CA GLY A 417 25.51 16.28 14.75
C GLY A 417 25.08 15.65 16.08
N THR A 418 23.81 15.85 16.44
CA THR A 418 23.24 15.59 17.78
C THR A 418 23.17 14.10 18.14
N PRO A 419 23.93 13.59 19.13
CA PRO A 419 23.89 12.18 19.51
C PRO A 419 22.57 11.82 20.21
N VAL A 420 22.16 10.57 20.01
CA VAL A 420 20.95 9.98 20.61
C VAL A 420 21.36 8.96 21.67
N ASP A 421 20.73 9.02 22.83
CA ASP A 421 20.97 8.17 23.99
C ASP A 421 19.70 7.40 24.38
N GLN A 422 19.85 6.10 24.66
CA GLN A 422 18.78 5.23 25.15
C GLN A 422 19.31 4.27 26.24
N PRO A 423 18.48 3.81 27.18
CA PRO A 423 18.82 2.72 28.07
C PRO A 423 19.18 1.48 27.27
N PHE A 424 20.18 0.73 27.72
CA PHE A 424 20.47 -0.58 27.18
C PHE A 424 19.33 -1.56 27.50
N GLN A 425 18.75 -2.14 26.46
CA GLN A 425 17.69 -3.14 26.59
C GLN A 425 18.31 -4.53 26.66
N ALA A 426 18.27 -5.18 27.82
CA ALA A 426 18.87 -6.51 28.02
C ALA A 426 18.28 -7.56 27.05
N ARG A 427 16.98 -7.46 26.76
CA ARG A 427 16.26 -8.32 25.81
C ARG A 427 16.77 -8.21 24.38
N HIS A 428 17.55 -7.19 24.02
CA HIS A 428 18.24 -7.14 22.73
C HIS A 428 19.14 -8.37 22.49
N LEU A 429 19.59 -9.04 23.55
CA LEU A 429 20.35 -10.30 23.46
C LEU A 429 19.52 -11.49 22.98
N GLU A 430 18.19 -11.40 23.08
CA GLU A 430 17.18 -12.34 22.56
C GLU A 430 16.91 -12.12 21.07
N GLY A 431 17.54 -11.12 20.45
CA GLY A 431 17.35 -10.76 19.04
C GLY A 431 16.53 -9.49 18.85
N MET A 432 16.45 -9.04 17.60
CA MET A 432 15.63 -7.91 17.20
C MET A 432 14.66 -8.32 16.11
N ILE A 433 13.38 -7.98 16.28
CA ILE A 433 12.38 -8.11 15.23
C ILE A 433 12.53 -6.93 14.26
N ARG A 434 12.60 -7.22 12.97
CA ARG A 434 12.50 -6.24 11.88
C ARG A 434 11.16 -6.42 11.21
N GLY A 435 10.31 -5.40 11.30
CA GLY A 435 9.08 -5.31 10.51
C GLY A 435 9.35 -4.69 9.15
N TYR A 436 8.70 -5.21 8.11
CA TYR A 436 8.67 -4.64 6.78
C TYR A 436 7.27 -4.15 6.49
N LEU A 437 7.16 -2.95 5.96
CA LEU A 437 5.89 -2.31 5.62
C LEU A 437 5.83 -1.98 4.13
N SER A 438 4.62 -2.02 3.58
CA SER A 438 4.28 -1.48 2.27
C SER A 438 3.06 -0.58 2.43
N GLY A 439 3.21 0.72 2.22
CA GLY A 439 2.20 1.69 2.64
C GLY A 439 2.04 1.66 4.16
N ASP A 440 0.80 1.45 4.61
CA ASP A 440 0.42 1.31 6.02
C ASP A 440 0.34 -0.15 6.49
N GLN A 441 0.57 -1.13 5.60
CA GLN A 441 0.43 -2.55 5.89
C GLN A 441 1.77 -3.19 6.28
N GLY A 442 1.75 -4.00 7.34
CA GLY A 442 2.86 -4.90 7.67
C GLY A 442 2.88 -6.10 6.73
N VAL A 443 3.97 -6.26 5.96
CA VAL A 443 4.06 -7.31 4.91
C VAL A 443 4.93 -8.50 5.30
N ALA A 444 5.86 -8.32 6.24
CA ALA A 444 6.71 -9.39 6.73
C ALA A 444 7.39 -8.99 8.04
N SER A 445 7.87 -9.98 8.78
CA SER A 445 8.80 -9.76 9.88
C SER A 445 9.99 -10.73 9.81
N ALA A 446 11.13 -10.32 10.36
CA ALA A 446 12.30 -11.18 10.48
C ALA A 446 12.97 -10.99 11.84
N ILE A 447 13.36 -12.10 12.48
CA ILE A 447 14.19 -12.05 13.68
C ILE A 447 15.65 -11.97 13.26
N SER A 448 16.30 -10.87 13.63
CA SER A 448 17.74 -10.67 13.46
C SER A 448 18.46 -10.90 14.77
N TRP A 449 19.31 -11.92 14.80
CA TRP A 449 20.21 -12.19 15.91
C TRP A 449 21.47 -11.34 15.73
N SER A 450 21.35 -10.05 15.98
CA SER A 450 22.53 -9.22 16.16
C SER A 450 23.12 -9.59 17.53
N ALA A 451 24.31 -10.18 17.55
CA ALA A 451 25.08 -10.44 18.77
C ALA A 451 26.19 -9.39 19.03
N PRO A 452 25.97 -8.06 18.96
CA PRO A 452 27.05 -7.11 19.18
C PRO A 452 27.52 -7.05 20.63
N TRP A 453 26.69 -7.43 21.61
CA TRP A 453 26.94 -7.16 23.05
C TRP A 453 27.06 -8.39 23.95
N ARG A 454 27.21 -9.61 23.39
CA ARG A 454 27.44 -10.81 24.22
C ARG A 454 28.86 -10.76 24.80
N ARG A 455 28.99 -10.85 26.13
CA ARG A 455 30.31 -11.05 26.78
C ARG A 455 30.93 -12.35 26.22
N PRO A 456 32.20 -12.34 25.77
CA PRO A 456 32.86 -13.57 25.34
C PRO A 456 32.92 -14.55 26.52
N LYS A 457 32.44 -15.79 26.35
CA LYS A 457 32.74 -16.86 27.31
C LYS A 457 34.17 -17.37 27.03
N PRO A 458 35.02 -17.60 28.04
CA PRO A 458 36.31 -18.22 27.82
C PRO A 458 36.11 -19.61 27.20
N GLY A 459 36.79 -19.91 26.08
CA GLY A 459 36.92 -21.28 25.56
C GLY A 459 35.95 -21.75 24.46
N ARG A 460 35.15 -20.87 23.83
CA ARG A 460 34.45 -21.24 22.56
C ARG A 460 34.74 -20.22 21.46
N LEU A 461 35.35 -20.71 20.37
CA LEU A 461 35.49 -19.99 19.11
C LEU A 461 34.11 -19.46 18.66
N ASN A 462 34.04 -18.14 18.44
CA ASN A 462 32.88 -17.49 17.84
C ASN A 462 32.61 -18.10 16.46
N ARG A 463 31.55 -18.91 16.34
CA ARG A 463 31.01 -19.24 15.01
C ARG A 463 30.46 -17.96 14.39
N ALA A 464 30.89 -17.67 13.17
CA ALA A 464 30.46 -16.52 12.38
C ALA A 464 28.92 -16.40 12.37
N ALA A 465 28.43 -15.17 12.54
CA ALA A 465 27.02 -14.84 12.53
C ALA A 465 26.33 -15.41 11.29
N THR A 466 25.36 -16.30 11.50
CA THR A 466 24.51 -16.87 10.46
C THR A 466 23.38 -15.88 10.16
N PRO A 467 23.08 -15.55 8.89
CA PRO A 467 21.88 -14.78 8.57
C PRO A 467 20.63 -15.55 9.03
N GLY A 468 19.71 -14.84 9.69
CA GLY A 468 18.49 -15.42 10.27
C GLY A 468 17.61 -16.12 9.22
N ARG A 469 16.90 -17.16 9.67
CA ARG A 469 15.89 -17.88 8.90
C ARG A 469 14.61 -17.06 8.88
N MET A 470 14.03 -16.83 7.70
CA MET A 470 12.71 -16.22 7.54
C MET A 470 11.66 -17.22 8.07
N ILE A 471 10.79 -16.78 8.99
CA ILE A 471 9.67 -17.59 9.48
C ILE A 471 8.42 -17.05 8.76
N PRO A 472 7.70 -17.86 7.95
CA PRO A 472 6.47 -17.41 7.33
C PRO A 472 5.37 -17.32 8.39
N GLY A 473 4.72 -16.17 8.49
CA GLY A 473 3.52 -15.96 9.29
C GLY A 473 2.59 -15.03 8.53
N PHE A 474 1.41 -15.56 8.17
CA PHE A 474 0.31 -14.98 7.39
C PHE A 474 0.49 -14.86 5.87
N SER A 475 -0.34 -15.65 5.16
CA SER A 475 -0.55 -15.78 3.72
C SER A 475 0.65 -16.24 2.85
N ALA A 476 0.46 -17.38 2.19
CA ALA A 476 1.48 -18.11 1.45
C ALA A 476 1.84 -17.44 0.12
N CYS A 477 3.15 -17.27 -0.13
CA CYS A 477 3.75 -17.28 -1.46
C CYS A 477 5.09 -18.03 -1.38
N GLU A 478 5.36 -18.88 -2.36
CA GLU A 478 6.40 -19.93 -2.36
C GLU A 478 7.85 -19.45 -2.10
N PRO A 479 8.72 -20.31 -1.53
CA PRO A 479 10.08 -19.95 -1.14
C PRO A 479 11.06 -19.90 -2.33
N CYS A 480 11.77 -18.79 -2.47
CA CYS A 480 12.90 -18.65 -3.39
C CYS A 480 14.11 -19.45 -2.89
N SER A 481 14.38 -20.59 -3.50
CA SER A 481 15.45 -21.52 -3.17
C SER A 481 16.76 -21.17 -3.90
N ASN A 482 17.48 -20.11 -3.48
CA ASN A 482 18.89 -20.01 -3.87
C ASN A 482 19.79 -19.33 -2.82
N ARG A 483 20.81 -20.07 -2.37
CA ARG A 483 21.69 -19.75 -1.21
C ARG A 483 22.76 -18.69 -1.50
N SER A 484 22.84 -18.15 -2.71
CA SER A 484 23.84 -17.13 -3.10
C SER A 484 23.30 -15.69 -3.13
N GLY A 485 21.97 -15.49 -3.13
CA GLY A 485 21.32 -14.16 -3.23
C GLY A 485 21.02 -13.44 -1.91
N CYS A 486 21.23 -14.09 -0.74
CA CYS A 486 20.87 -13.53 0.56
C CYS A 486 21.92 -12.58 1.17
N ARG A 487 23.05 -12.32 0.50
CA ARG A 487 24.06 -11.35 0.97
C ARG A 487 23.71 -9.97 0.41
N ARG A 488 23.20 -9.08 1.27
CA ARG A 488 22.86 -7.66 1.04
C ARG A 488 21.44 -7.36 0.54
N TRP A 489 20.45 -7.76 1.31
CA TRP A 489 19.22 -6.98 1.41
C TRP A 489 19.47 -5.84 2.41
N SER A 490 19.95 -4.68 1.94
CA SER A 490 19.98 -3.48 2.78
C SER A 490 18.67 -2.73 2.63
N THR A 491 17.65 -3.22 3.33
CA THR A 491 16.42 -2.48 3.58
C THR A 491 16.70 -1.51 4.74
N TYR A 492 16.66 -0.22 4.41
CA TYR A 492 16.94 0.89 5.32
C TYR A 492 15.64 1.38 5.95
N TRP A 493 15.28 0.80 7.09
CA TRP A 493 14.30 1.35 8.02
C TRP A 493 14.75 1.00 9.44
N LEU A 494 14.37 1.86 10.40
CA LEU A 494 14.83 1.86 11.79
C LEU A 494 15.07 0.46 12.36
N SER A 495 16.28 0.23 12.88
CA SER A 495 16.48 -0.89 13.79
C SER A 495 16.00 -0.46 15.18
N THR A 496 14.69 -0.44 15.37
CA THR A 496 14.08 -0.33 16.71
C THR A 496 14.05 -1.74 17.29
N ALA A 497 14.71 -1.94 18.43
CA ALA A 497 14.49 -3.16 19.21
C ALA A 497 13.12 -3.01 19.88
N ILE A 498 12.10 -3.64 19.32
CA ILE A 498 10.81 -3.81 19.99
C ILE A 498 11.01 -4.97 20.99
N PRO A 499 10.86 -4.75 22.31
CA PRO A 499 10.76 -5.87 23.25
C PRO A 499 9.49 -6.65 22.91
N CYS A 500 9.55 -7.98 22.73
CA CYS A 500 8.33 -8.77 22.51
C CYS A 500 7.39 -8.57 23.71
N LEU A 501 6.15 -8.12 23.47
CA LEU A 501 5.11 -8.21 24.49
C LEU A 501 4.86 -9.68 24.86
#